data_AF-A0A9N9NL65-F1
#
_entry.id   AF-A0A9N9NL65-F1
#
_cell.length_a   1.000
_cell.length_b   1.000
_cell.length_c   1.000
_cell.angle_alpha   90.00
_cell.angle_beta   90.00
_cell.angle_gamma   90.00
#
_symmetry.space_group_name_H-M   'P 1'
#
loop_
_entity.id
_entity.type
_entity.pdbx_description
1 polymer ?
#
loop_
_entity_poly.entity_id
_entity_poly.type
_entity_poly.pdbx_seq_one_letter_code
_entity_poly.pdbx_strand_id
1 'polypeptide(L)'
;MQLNKKNLLIGYLEHIPTVAEIEGNIIQLSKNIILPFQDINALIHFIYPNLSASSDSQYLVKRAILAPKNKHVNAINAAIMTQFPGEAVEYLSADTIKNQTESNHQYLIEFLNSLIIG
;
A
#
# COMPACT_ATOMS: atom_id res chain seq x y z
N MET A 1 15.74 2.18 -19.46
CA MET A 1 16.20 2.18 -18.06
C MET A 1 15.60 0.94 -17.38
N GLN A 2 16.40 -0.12 -17.22
CA GLN A 2 15.96 -1.39 -16.64
C GLN A 2 15.95 -1.27 -15.11
N LEU A 3 14.81 -1.52 -14.48
CA LEU A 3 14.72 -1.77 -13.03
C LEU A 3 14.21 -3.20 -12.78
N ASN A 4 14.90 -3.88 -11.88
CA ASN A 4 14.88 -5.30 -11.55
C ASN A 4 13.50 -5.96 -11.34
N LYS A 5 13.26 -7.05 -12.08
CA LYS A 5 12.15 -8.00 -11.88
C LYS A 5 12.41 -9.00 -10.73
N LYS A 6 12.51 -8.54 -9.49
CA LYS A 6 12.61 -9.44 -8.31
C LYS A 6 11.76 -9.01 -7.11
N ASN A 7 10.55 -8.47 -7.35
CA ASN A 7 9.60 -8.20 -6.27
C ASN A 7 8.56 -9.32 -6.20
N LEU A 8 8.60 -9.98 -5.04
CA LEU A 8 7.92 -11.18 -4.61
C LEU A 8 6.40 -10.96 -4.53
N LEU A 9 5.64 -11.59 -5.43
CA LEU A 9 4.19 -11.67 -5.41
C LEU A 9 3.75 -12.62 -4.28
N ILE A 10 3.46 -12.10 -3.09
CA ILE A 10 2.75 -12.86 -2.06
C ILE A 10 1.30 -12.38 -2.06
N GLY A 11 0.45 -13.10 -2.79
CA GLY A 11 -0.98 -12.80 -2.91
C GLY A 11 -1.73 -13.12 -1.63
N TYR A 12 -2.39 -12.12 -1.06
CA TYR A 12 -3.48 -12.32 -0.12
C TYR A 12 -4.72 -12.76 -0.88
N LEU A 13 -5.11 -14.02 -0.69
CA LEU A 13 -6.23 -14.67 -1.38
C LEU A 13 -7.47 -14.63 -0.49
N GLU A 14 -8.32 -13.62 -0.66
CA GLU A 14 -9.75 -13.82 -0.41
C GLU A 14 -10.26 -14.78 -1.49
N HIS A 15 -10.42 -16.05 -1.09
CA HIS A 15 -10.88 -17.17 -1.90
C HIS A 15 -10.15 -17.37 -3.23
N ILE A 16 -9.12 -18.23 -3.23
CA ILE A 16 -8.92 -19.07 -4.42
C ILE A 16 -10.24 -19.83 -4.59
N PRO A 17 -10.94 -19.74 -5.73
CA PRO A 17 -12.02 -20.66 -5.99
C PRO A 17 -11.42 -22.08 -5.94
N THR A 18 -11.77 -22.85 -4.91
CA THR A 18 -11.54 -24.29 -4.93
C THR A 18 -12.54 -24.85 -5.92
N VAL A 19 -12.20 -24.77 -7.21
CA VAL A 19 -13.00 -25.39 -8.27
C VAL A 19 -12.89 -26.90 -8.03
N ALA A 20 -14.00 -27.51 -7.63
CA ALA A 20 -14.05 -28.92 -7.24
C ALA A 20 -13.88 -29.90 -8.41
N GLU A 21 -13.71 -29.41 -9.64
CA GLU A 21 -13.51 -30.24 -10.84
C GLU A 21 -12.57 -29.52 -11.81
N ILE A 22 -11.26 -29.80 -11.73
CA ILE A 22 -10.32 -29.46 -12.82
C ILE A 22 -9.39 -30.65 -13.03
N GLU A 23 -9.70 -31.46 -14.04
CA GLU A 23 -8.75 -32.37 -14.66
C GLU A 23 -7.54 -31.56 -15.19
N GLY A 24 -6.38 -31.72 -14.54
CA GLY A 24 -5.09 -31.65 -15.21
C GLY A 24 -4.31 -30.34 -15.25
N ASN A 25 -4.84 -29.17 -14.87
CA ASN A 25 -4.09 -27.89 -14.98
C ASN A 25 -4.10 -27.05 -13.68
N ILE A 26 -3.43 -27.55 -12.64
CA ILE A 26 -3.24 -26.79 -11.40
C ILE A 26 -1.76 -26.41 -11.27
N ILE A 27 -1.46 -25.11 -11.23
CA ILE A 27 -0.12 -24.63 -10.90
C ILE A 27 0.00 -24.60 -9.37
N GLN A 28 0.80 -25.50 -8.81
CA GLN A 28 1.13 -25.47 -7.40
C GLN A 28 2.14 -24.35 -7.13
N LEU A 29 1.74 -23.38 -6.31
CA LEU A 29 2.64 -22.35 -5.80
C LEU A 29 3.63 -22.98 -4.80
N SER A 30 4.89 -22.58 -4.89
CA SER A 30 5.92 -23.06 -3.95
C SER A 30 5.57 -22.63 -2.53
N LYS A 31 5.81 -23.52 -1.55
CA LYS A 31 5.58 -23.21 -0.13
C LYS A 31 6.38 -21.99 0.36
N ASN A 32 7.49 -21.65 -0.32
CA ASN A 32 8.33 -20.50 0.04
C ASN A 32 7.71 -19.14 -0.31
N ILE A 33 6.65 -19.12 -1.13
CA ILE A 33 5.92 -17.90 -1.50
C ILE A 33 4.51 -17.88 -0.90
N ILE A 34 4.19 -18.84 -0.05
CA ILE A 34 2.93 -18.93 0.69
C ILE A 34 3.24 -18.57 2.13
N LEU A 35 2.53 -17.58 2.67
CA LEU A 35 2.61 -17.28 4.09
C LEU A 35 1.72 -18.26 4.87
N PRO A 36 2.15 -18.72 6.05
CA PRO A 36 1.42 -19.71 6.85
C PRO A 36 0.20 -19.13 7.57
N PHE A 37 -0.06 -17.83 7.43
CA PHE A 37 -1.14 -17.12 8.12
C PHE A 37 -2.10 -16.47 7.11
N GLN A 38 -3.38 -16.42 7.51
CA GLN A 38 -4.47 -15.78 6.75
C GLN A 38 -5.04 -14.54 7.47
N ASP A 39 -4.34 -14.06 8.52
CA ASP A 39 -4.71 -12.87 9.28
C ASP A 39 -3.91 -11.62 8.84
N ILE A 40 -4.61 -10.50 8.66
CA ILE A 40 -4.04 -9.27 8.10
C ILE A 40 -3.06 -8.65 9.09
N ASN A 41 -3.34 -8.74 10.40
CA ASN A 41 -2.43 -8.21 11.40
C ASN A 41 -1.14 -9.03 11.47
N ALA A 42 -1.23 -10.36 11.33
CA ALA A 42 -0.06 -11.21 11.22
C ALA A 42 0.81 -10.84 9.99
N LEU A 43 0.19 -10.52 8.84
CA LEU A 43 0.91 -10.01 7.66
C LEU A 43 1.58 -8.66 7.93
N ILE A 44 0.84 -7.73 8.53
CA ILE A 44 1.37 -6.41 8.86
C ILE A 44 2.57 -6.55 9.79
N HIS A 45 2.48 -7.36 10.85
CA HIS A 45 3.58 -7.59 11.79
C HIS A 45 4.78 -8.28 11.12
N PHE A 46 4.54 -9.22 10.20
CA PHE A 46 5.62 -9.88 9.46
C PHE A 46 6.43 -8.89 8.60
N ILE A 47 5.77 -7.92 7.96
CA ILE A 47 6.43 -6.91 7.12
C ILE A 47 6.98 -5.75 7.96
N TYR A 48 6.21 -5.29 8.95
CA TYR A 48 6.47 -4.16 9.83
C TYR A 48 6.53 -4.57 11.31
N PRO A 49 7.56 -5.34 11.73
CA PRO A 49 7.64 -5.83 13.11
C PRO A 49 7.72 -4.71 14.16
N ASN A 50 8.22 -3.53 13.79
CA ASN A 50 8.46 -2.40 14.68
C ASN A 50 7.63 -1.16 14.31
N LEU A 51 6.44 -1.35 13.73
CA LEU A 51 5.59 -0.25 13.24
C LEU A 51 5.32 0.84 14.31
N SER A 52 5.09 0.42 15.55
CA SER A 52 4.82 1.31 16.69
C SER A 52 6.04 2.04 17.25
N ALA A 53 7.25 1.62 16.87
CA ALA A 53 8.51 2.18 17.37
C ALA A 53 9.30 2.92 16.29
N SER A 54 8.94 2.75 15.01
CA SER A 54 9.65 3.36 13.89
C SER A 54 9.01 4.69 13.48
N SER A 55 9.60 5.80 13.92
CA SER A 55 9.36 7.12 13.31
C SER A 55 10.26 7.37 12.10
N ASP A 56 11.08 6.39 11.71
CA ASP A 56 12.01 6.50 10.59
C ASP A 56 11.28 6.32 9.26
N SER A 57 11.24 7.38 8.46
CA SER A 57 10.66 7.36 7.11
C SER A 57 11.36 6.33 6.22
N GLN A 58 12.68 6.11 6.37
CA GLN A 58 13.41 5.13 5.59
C GLN A 58 12.97 3.69 5.88
N TYR A 59 12.50 3.41 7.11
CA TYR A 59 11.98 2.09 7.48
C TYR A 59 10.69 1.76 6.71
N LEU A 60 9.82 2.76 6.57
CA LEU A 60 8.52 2.62 5.92
C LEU A 60 8.64 2.52 4.40
N VAL A 61 9.43 3.39 3.76
CA VAL A 61 9.57 3.41 2.29
C VAL A 61 10.22 2.14 1.71
N LYS A 62 10.99 1.40 2.51
CA LYS A 62 11.66 0.15 2.07
C LYS A 62 10.72 -1.05 2.03
N ARG A 63 9.47 -0.89 2.46
CA ARG A 63 8.51 -1.97 2.63
C ARG A 63 7.20 -1.62 1.94
N ALA A 64 6.54 -2.63 1.38
CA ALA A 64 5.26 -2.46 0.73
C ALA A 64 4.43 -3.74 0.85
N ILE A 65 3.12 -3.57 1.02
CA ILE A 65 2.15 -4.64 0.89
C ILE A 65 1.32 -4.32 -0.35
N LEU A 66 1.36 -5.21 -1.34
CA LEU A 66 0.64 -5.06 -2.60
C LEU A 66 -0.62 -5.93 -2.57
N ALA A 67 -1.76 -5.35 -2.95
CA ALA A 67 -3.00 -6.09 -3.09
C ALA A 67 -3.59 -5.91 -4.51
N PRO A 68 -4.23 -6.94 -5.08
CA PRO A 68 -4.77 -6.86 -6.45
C PRO A 68 -5.92 -5.86 -6.62
N LYS A 69 -6.64 -5.54 -5.53
CA LYS A 69 -7.81 -4.66 -5.54
C LYS A 69 -7.66 -3.54 -4.52
N ASN A 70 -8.11 -2.34 -4.89
CA ASN A 70 -8.08 -1.18 -4.01
C ASN A 70 -8.89 -1.37 -2.72
N LYS A 71 -9.98 -2.15 -2.73
CA LYS A 71 -10.75 -2.45 -1.51
C LYS A 71 -9.85 -3.05 -0.41
N HIS A 72 -8.92 -3.92 -0.81
CA HIS A 72 -8.00 -4.60 0.10
C HIS A 72 -6.86 -3.68 0.52
N VAL A 73 -6.35 -2.87 -0.40
CA VAL A 73 -5.38 -1.81 -0.09
C VAL A 73 -5.94 -0.89 0.99
N ASN A 74 -7.18 -0.44 0.85
CA ASN A 74 -7.82 0.44 1.82
C ASN A 74 -7.97 -0.21 3.20
N ALA A 75 -8.39 -1.48 3.24
CA ALA A 75 -8.50 -2.24 4.49
C ALA A 75 -7.14 -2.41 5.20
N ILE A 76 -6.09 -2.74 4.44
CA ILE A 76 -4.72 -2.89 4.95
C ILE A 76 -4.18 -1.55 5.45
N ASN A 77 -4.33 -0.49 4.66
CA ASN A 77 -3.87 0.85 5.04
C ASN A 77 -4.57 1.34 6.31
N ALA A 78 -5.88 1.15 6.42
CA ALA A 78 -6.63 1.49 7.63
C ALA A 78 -6.11 0.71 8.85
N ALA A 79 -5.87 -0.60 8.72
CA ALA A 79 -5.34 -1.44 9.81
C ALA A 79 -3.90 -1.07 10.20
N ILE A 80 -3.08 -0.58 9.27
CA ILE A 80 -1.74 -0.06 9.55
C ILE A 80 -1.85 1.28 10.29
N MET A 81 -2.72 2.18 9.82
CA MET A 81 -2.91 3.51 10.42
C MET A 81 -3.35 3.43 11.89
N THR A 82 -4.18 2.45 12.27
CA THR A 82 -4.59 2.27 13.68
C THR A 82 -3.47 1.76 14.59
N GLN A 83 -2.39 1.21 14.04
CA GLN A 83 -1.22 0.74 14.79
C GLN A 83 -0.10 1.78 14.86
N PHE A 84 -0.18 2.83 14.05
CA PHE A 84 0.84 3.89 14.02
C PHE A 84 0.81 4.70 15.32
N PRO A 85 1.98 5.03 15.88
CA PRO A 85 2.07 5.89 17.05
C PRO A 85 1.86 7.35 16.60
N GLY A 86 0.75 7.96 17.00
CA GLY A 86 0.49 9.36 16.69
C GLY A 86 -0.99 9.68 16.59
N GLU A 87 -1.29 10.96 16.47
CA GLU A 87 -2.66 11.43 16.22
C GLU A 87 -2.93 11.41 14.72
N ALA A 88 -4.11 10.92 14.33
CA ALA A 88 -4.55 10.96 12.95
C ALA A 88 -4.88 12.39 12.56
N VAL A 89 -4.27 12.87 11.47
CA VAL A 89 -4.55 14.19 10.90
C VAL A 89 -5.29 14.01 9.59
N GLU A 90 -6.47 14.61 9.49
CA GLU A 90 -7.24 14.66 8.25
C GLU A 90 -6.79 15.86 7.41
N TYR A 91 -6.30 15.58 6.20
CA TYR A 91 -5.97 16.61 5.22
C TYR A 91 -7.08 16.68 4.19
N LEU A 92 -7.81 17.79 4.19
CA LEU A 92 -8.83 18.05 3.17
C LEU A 92 -8.14 18.36 1.84
N SER A 93 -8.55 17.67 0.77
CA SER A 93 -8.11 18.03 -0.57
C SER A 93 -8.66 19.39 -0.95
N ALA A 94 -7.80 20.24 -1.52
CA ALA A 94 -8.24 21.46 -2.18
C ALA A 94 -8.69 21.11 -3.60
N ASP A 95 -9.89 20.54 -3.73
CA ASP A 95 -10.44 20.13 -5.03
C ASP A 95 -10.70 21.33 -5.95
N THR A 96 -10.77 22.54 -5.39
CA THR A 96 -10.98 23.77 -6.16
C THR A 96 -10.35 24.96 -5.45
N ILE A 97 -9.61 25.76 -6.21
CA ILE A 97 -9.09 27.05 -5.74
C ILE A 97 -10.28 28.02 -5.70
N LYS A 98 -10.73 28.38 -4.50
CA LYS A 98 -11.92 29.24 -4.28
C LYS A 98 -11.86 30.59 -5.00
N ASN A 99 -10.67 31.10 -5.30
CA ASN A 99 -10.47 32.44 -5.88
C ASN A 99 -9.60 32.38 -7.15
N GLN A 100 -10.12 31.87 -8.26
CA GLN A 100 -9.45 31.98 -9.57
C GLN A 100 -9.40 33.43 -10.09
N THR A 101 -10.11 34.36 -9.45
CA THR A 101 -10.12 35.80 -9.76
C THR A 101 -8.96 36.56 -9.13
N GLU A 102 -8.28 35.98 -8.14
CA GLU A 102 -7.05 36.53 -7.56
C GLU A 102 -5.87 35.96 -8.35
N SER A 103 -5.17 36.78 -9.12
CA SER A 103 -4.04 36.39 -9.99
C SER A 103 -2.89 35.66 -9.27
N ASN A 104 -2.92 35.62 -7.94
CA ASN A 104 -1.89 35.04 -7.08
C ASN A 104 -2.10 33.55 -6.77
N HIS A 105 -3.24 32.95 -7.17
CA HIS A 105 -3.56 31.54 -6.91
C HIS A 105 -3.54 30.64 -8.16
N GLN A 106 -3.03 31.13 -9.29
CA GLN A 106 -2.78 30.29 -10.47
C GLN A 106 -1.40 29.67 -10.37
N TYR A 107 -1.29 28.56 -9.64
CA TYR A 107 -0.05 27.79 -9.64
C TYR A 107 0.18 27.21 -11.03
N LEU A 108 1.24 27.66 -11.70
CA LEU A 108 1.67 27.08 -12.96
C LEU A 108 1.99 25.61 -12.76
N ILE A 109 1.67 24.78 -13.75
CA ILE A 109 1.94 23.34 -13.67
C ILE A 109 3.41 23.02 -13.43
N GLU A 110 4.31 23.89 -13.90
CA GLU A 110 5.75 23.80 -13.64
C GLU A 110 6.11 23.97 -12.16
N PHE A 111 5.36 24.80 -11.41
CA PHE A 111 5.52 24.96 -9.98
C PHE A 111 4.98 23.74 -9.20
N LEU A 112 3.85 23.18 -9.62
CA LEU A 112 3.34 21.94 -9.00
C LEU A 112 4.28 20.76 -9.24
N ASN A 113 4.90 20.69 -10.42
CA ASN A 113 5.86 19.66 -10.78
C ASN A 113 7.22 19.79 -10.07
N SER A 114 7.49 20.93 -9.43
CA SER A 114 8.69 21.16 -8.63
C SER A 114 8.49 20.95 -7.13
N LEU A 115 7.25 20.64 -6.69
CA LEU A 115 6.98 20.28 -5.30
C LEU A 115 7.58 18.91 -4.99
N ILE A 116 8.60 18.91 -4.13
CA ILE A 116 9.22 17.70 -3.61
C ILE A 116 8.56 17.44 -2.25
N ILE A 117 7.84 16.34 -2.12
CA ILE A 117 7.30 15.90 -0.82
C ILE A 117 8.50 15.31 -0.04
N GLY A 118 8.97 16.06 0.96
CA GLY A 118 10.03 15.65 1.88
C GLY A 118 9.52 14.80 3.04
#